data_AF-A0A259DQD2-F1
#
_entry.id   AF-A0A259DQD2-F1
#
_cell.length_a   1.000
_cell.length_b   1.000
_cell.length_c   1.000
_cell.angle_alpha   90.00
_cell.angle_beta   90.00
_cell.angle_gamma   90.00
#
_symmetry.space_group_name_H-M   'P 1'
#
loop_
_entity.id
_entity.type
_entity.pdbx_description
1 polymer ?
#
loop_
_entity_poly.entity_id
_entity_poly.type
_entity_poly.pdbx_seq_one_letter_code
_entity_poly.pdbx_strand_id
1 'polypeptide(L)'
;LAAGRDSLSATMLSPAALALAGLNVSRDGGKRSAYDALSLPGAELSALVGAIEAYKMFNHLTLQQLQIEATYNQYADRQGREVAELRRQETQRIPAGFDYGSISGLSNELKQKLSQRQPDSILQASRIEGVTPAAMLLLLAHLRKPSERRVG
;
A
#
# COMPACT_ATOMS: atom_id res chain seq x y z
N LEU A 1 -10.38 -26.70 -3.04
CA LEU A 1 -9.63 -25.42 -3.09
C LEU A 1 -9.62 -24.72 -1.74
N ALA A 2 -10.78 -24.34 -1.17
CA ALA A 2 -10.86 -23.66 0.14
C ALA A 2 -10.06 -24.37 1.26
N ALA A 3 -10.30 -25.67 1.49
CA ALA A 3 -9.54 -26.43 2.49
C ALA A 3 -8.01 -26.44 2.26
N GLY A 4 -7.57 -26.39 1.00
CA GLY A 4 -6.15 -26.29 0.65
C GLY A 4 -5.59 -24.90 0.95
N ARG A 5 -6.34 -23.84 0.62
CA ARG A 5 -6.01 -22.46 1.01
C ARG A 5 -5.86 -22.35 2.52
N ASP A 6 -6.83 -22.85 3.29
CA ASP A 6 -6.84 -22.74 4.75
C ASP A 6 -5.63 -23.46 5.37
N SER A 7 -5.36 -24.69 4.92
CA SER A 7 -4.20 -25.47 5.37
C SER A 7 -2.87 -24.79 5.06
N LEU A 8 -2.71 -24.26 3.84
CA LEU A 8 -1.47 -23.56 3.45
C LEU A 8 -1.33 -22.20 4.13
N SER A 9 -2.44 -21.52 4.41
CA SER A 9 -2.46 -20.24 5.14
C SER A 9 -2.05 -20.41 6.61
N ALA A 10 -2.39 -21.55 7.22
CA ALA A 10 -1.98 -21.88 8.58
C ALA A 10 -0.50 -22.33 8.70
N THR A 11 0.14 -22.66 7.58
CA THR A 11 1.51 -23.18 7.56
C THR A 11 2.51 -22.03 7.40
N MET A 12 3.27 -21.70 8.44
CA MET A 12 4.22 -20.58 8.39
C MET A 12 5.64 -21.01 8.03
N LEU A 13 6.22 -20.36 7.02
CA LEU A 13 7.57 -20.57 6.51
C LEU A 13 8.49 -19.44 6.96
N SER A 14 9.72 -19.79 7.37
CA SER A 14 10.76 -18.83 7.69
C SER A 14 11.43 -18.28 6.43
N PRO A 15 12.06 -17.10 6.47
CA PRO A 15 12.83 -16.58 5.34
C PRO A 15 13.92 -17.55 4.86
N ALA A 16 14.55 -18.29 5.78
CA ALA A 16 15.55 -19.30 5.44
C ALA A 16 14.94 -20.47 4.65
N ALA A 17 13.76 -20.97 5.03
CA ALA A 17 13.08 -22.04 4.30
C ALA A 17 12.67 -21.60 2.88
N LEU A 18 12.20 -20.36 2.75
CA LEU A 18 11.84 -19.78 1.45
C LEU A 18 13.08 -19.59 0.56
N ALA A 19 14.20 -19.11 1.12
CA ALA A 19 15.44 -18.96 0.39
C ALA A 19 16.01 -20.31 -0.09
N LEU A 20 15.91 -21.37 0.73
CA LEU A 20 16.28 -22.73 0.32
C LEU A 20 15.40 -23.28 -0.81
N ALA A 21 14.15 -22.82 -0.89
CA ALA A 21 13.24 -23.12 -2.00
C ALA A 21 13.51 -22.28 -3.26
N GLY A 22 14.59 -21.48 -3.29
CA GLY A 22 14.98 -20.64 -4.43
C GLY A 22 14.20 -19.32 -4.52
N LEU A 23 13.38 -18.99 -3.53
CA LEU A 23 12.61 -17.75 -3.53
C LEU A 23 13.46 -16.56 -3.07
N ASN A 24 13.37 -15.46 -3.80
CA ASN A 24 14.06 -14.22 -3.44
C ASN A 24 13.27 -13.48 -2.36
N VAL A 25 13.61 -13.75 -1.10
CA VAL A 25 13.00 -13.09 0.07
C VAL A 25 14.04 -12.31 0.87
N SER A 26 13.63 -11.16 1.42
CA SER A 26 14.49 -10.41 2.34
C SER A 26 14.80 -11.25 3.59
N ARG A 27 16.06 -11.26 4.01
CA ARG A 27 16.53 -11.98 5.20
C ARG A 27 15.90 -11.45 6.50
N ASP A 28 15.58 -10.16 6.52
CA ASP A 28 14.89 -9.49 7.64
C ASP A 28 13.36 -9.52 7.50
N GLY A 29 12.84 -10.24 6.50
CA GLY A 29 11.41 -10.40 6.28
C GLY A 29 10.74 -11.22 7.39
N GLY A 30 9.49 -10.88 7.70
CA GLY A 30 8.65 -11.72 8.57
C GLY A 30 8.38 -13.11 7.98
N LYS A 31 7.92 -14.04 8.82
CA LYS A 31 7.40 -15.34 8.37
C LYS A 31 6.23 -15.11 7.40
N ARG A 32 6.10 -15.97 6.39
CA ARG A 32 5.00 -15.95 5.42
C ARG A 32 4.28 -17.29 5.43
N SER A 33 2.99 -17.31 5.12
CA SER A 33 2.31 -18.59 4.97
C SER A 33 2.80 -19.33 3.71
N ALA A 34 2.60 -20.65 3.66
CA ALA A 34 2.83 -21.43 2.45
C ALA A 34 1.88 -20.98 1.33
N TYR A 35 0.70 -20.46 1.66
CA TYR A 35 -0.19 -19.88 0.66
C TYR A 35 0.41 -18.60 0.05
N ASP A 36 0.90 -17.66 0.87
CA ASP A 36 1.54 -16.42 0.42
C ASP A 36 2.82 -16.68 -0.39
N ALA A 37 3.51 -17.79 -0.12
CA ALA A 37 4.72 -18.14 -0.82
C ALA A 37 4.47 -18.51 -2.29
N LEU A 38 3.27 -18.98 -2.64
CA LEU A 38 2.90 -19.32 -4.02
C LEU A 38 2.86 -18.09 -4.95
N SER A 39 2.58 -16.90 -4.40
CA SER A 39 2.50 -15.65 -5.17
C SER A 39 3.83 -14.90 -5.26
N LEU A 40 4.89 -15.42 -4.65
CA LEU A 40 6.20 -14.75 -4.66
C LEU A 40 6.83 -14.76 -6.06
N PRO A 41 7.54 -13.69 -6.45
CA PRO A 41 8.30 -13.68 -7.71
C PRO A 41 9.31 -14.84 -7.75
N GLY A 42 9.31 -15.59 -8.86
CA GLY A 42 10.17 -16.77 -9.02
C GLY A 42 9.65 -18.04 -8.35
N ALA A 43 8.40 -18.06 -7.89
CA ALA A 43 7.73 -19.25 -7.36
C ALA A 43 7.42 -20.29 -8.45
N GLU A 44 8.44 -21.03 -8.87
CA GLU A 44 8.29 -22.23 -9.71
C GLU A 44 7.70 -23.37 -8.87
N LEU A 45 6.49 -23.84 -9.22
CA LEU A 45 5.79 -24.89 -8.47
C LEU A 45 6.63 -26.16 -8.28
N SER A 46 7.37 -26.55 -9.31
CA SER A 46 8.25 -27.72 -9.28
C SER A 46 9.34 -27.62 -8.19
N ALA A 47 9.98 -26.47 -8.06
CA ALA A 47 10.98 -26.19 -7.04
C ALA A 47 10.34 -26.14 -5.63
N LEU A 48 9.18 -25.49 -5.53
CA LEU A 48 8.44 -25.35 -4.29
C LEU A 48 7.97 -26.69 -3.71
N VAL A 49 7.40 -27.58 -4.53
CA VAL A 49 6.93 -28.90 -4.10
C VAL A 49 8.07 -29.76 -3.55
N GLY A 50 9.27 -29.64 -4.11
CA GLY A 50 10.46 -30.34 -3.62
C GLY A 50 10.95 -29.83 -2.26
N ALA A 51 10.85 -28.53 -2.02
CA ALA A 51 11.42 -27.88 -0.84
C ALA A 51 10.45 -27.72 0.34
N ILE A 52 9.13 -27.72 0.10
CA ILE A 52 8.12 -27.42 1.13
C ILE A 52 7.17 -28.61 1.28
N GLU A 53 7.26 -29.29 2.42
CA GLU A 53 6.48 -30.50 2.73
C GLU A 53 4.97 -30.30 2.62
N ALA A 54 4.46 -29.13 3.02
CA ALA A 54 3.03 -28.84 2.99
C ALA A 54 2.42 -28.91 1.58
N TYR A 55 3.21 -28.68 0.53
CA TYR A 55 2.71 -28.79 -0.85
C TYR A 55 2.57 -30.23 -1.32
N LYS A 56 3.31 -31.18 -0.74
CA LYS A 56 3.25 -32.60 -1.14
C LYS A 56 1.89 -33.25 -0.83
N MET A 57 1.09 -32.63 0.04
CA MET A 57 -0.27 -33.06 0.36
C MET A 57 -1.28 -32.76 -0.76
N PHE A 58 -0.90 -31.98 -1.77
CA PHE A 58 -1.79 -31.51 -2.83
C PHE A 58 -1.28 -31.98 -4.19
N ASN A 59 -2.22 -32.31 -5.08
CA ASN A 59 -1.87 -32.60 -6.47
C ASN A 59 -1.48 -31.32 -7.22
N HIS A 60 -0.77 -31.48 -8.34
CA HIS A 60 -0.26 -30.37 -9.15
C HIS A 60 -1.35 -29.39 -9.58
N LEU A 61 -2.51 -29.89 -10.04
CA LEU A 61 -3.63 -29.06 -10.49
C LEU A 61 -4.19 -28.18 -9.35
N THR A 62 -4.26 -28.73 -8.14
CA THR A 62 -4.72 -28.01 -6.95
C THR A 62 -3.74 -26.90 -6.58
N LEU A 63 -2.43 -27.20 -6.57
CA LEU A 63 -1.40 -26.19 -6.28
C LEU A 63 -1.35 -25.10 -7.34
N GLN A 64 -1.51 -25.44 -8.61
CA GLN A 64 -1.56 -24.47 -9.70
C GLN A 64 -2.75 -23.51 -9.54
N GLN A 65 -3.93 -24.04 -9.21
CA GLN A 65 -5.10 -23.21 -8.98
C GLN A 65 -4.93 -22.31 -7.74
N LEU A 66 -4.34 -22.84 -6.66
CA LEU A 66 -4.03 -22.06 -5.47
C LEU A 66 -2.96 -20.99 -5.72
N GLN A 67 -1.99 -21.26 -6.60
CA GLN A 67 -0.97 -20.28 -6.99
C GLN A 67 -1.58 -19.13 -7.79
N ILE A 68 -2.44 -19.44 -8.77
CA ILE A 68 -3.17 -18.42 -9.53
C ILE A 68 -3.95 -17.54 -8.57
N GLU A 69 -4.70 -18.17 -7.67
CA GLU A 69 -5.53 -17.49 -6.68
C GLU A 69 -4.72 -16.62 -5.71
N ALA A 70 -3.61 -17.14 -5.15
CA ALA A 70 -2.71 -16.40 -4.27
C ALA A 70 -2.12 -15.17 -4.98
N THR A 71 -1.74 -15.34 -6.25
CA THR A 71 -1.22 -14.25 -7.10
C THR A 71 -2.27 -13.15 -7.27
N TYR A 72 -3.50 -13.50 -7.65
CA TYR A 72 -4.59 -12.53 -7.78
C TYR A 72 -4.96 -11.85 -6.46
N ASN A 73 -4.97 -12.59 -5.35
CA ASN A 73 -5.23 -12.03 -4.03
C ASN A 73 -4.15 -11.01 -3.63
N GLN A 74 -2.87 -11.28 -3.91
CA GLN A 74 -1.81 -10.32 -3.64
C GLN A 74 -1.98 -9.03 -4.47
N TYR A 75 -2.42 -9.14 -5.73
CA TYR A 75 -2.74 -7.96 -6.54
C TYR A 75 -3.94 -7.19 -5.99
N ALA A 76 -5.00 -7.88 -5.58
CA ALA A 76 -6.19 -7.27 -4.97
C ALA A 76 -5.85 -6.57 -3.65
N ASP A 77 -5.05 -7.19 -2.79
CA ASP A 77 -4.57 -6.60 -1.53
C ASP A 77 -3.72 -5.35 -1.78
N ARG A 78 -2.87 -5.37 -2.82
CA ARG A 78 -2.10 -4.19 -3.22
C ARG A 78 -3.02 -3.05 -3.65
N GLN A 79 -4.01 -3.33 -4.50
CA GLN A 79 -5.01 -2.33 -4.90
C GLN A 79 -5.80 -1.82 -3.69
N GLY A 80 -6.17 -2.70 -2.76
CA GLY A 80 -6.83 -2.34 -1.51
C GLY A 80 -5.99 -1.39 -0.66
N ARG A 81 -4.68 -1.62 -0.57
CA ARG A 81 -3.73 -0.72 0.14
C ARG A 81 -3.58 0.62 -0.57
N GLU A 82 -3.52 0.62 -1.90
CA GLU A 82 -3.48 1.85 -2.70
C GLU A 82 -4.77 2.68 -2.51
N VAL A 83 -5.94 2.03 -2.53
CA VAL A 83 -7.25 2.66 -2.22
C VAL A 83 -7.29 3.16 -0.78
N ALA A 84 -6.78 2.39 0.19
CA ALA A 84 -6.75 2.81 1.59
C ALA A 84 -5.81 4.00 1.81
N GLU A 85 -4.70 4.05 1.10
CA GLU A 85 -3.76 5.18 1.14
C GLU A 85 -4.36 6.43 0.48
N LEU A 86 -5.02 6.27 -0.67
CA LEU A 86 -5.82 7.33 -1.27
C LEU A 86 -6.89 7.82 -0.30
N ARG A 87 -7.67 6.94 0.32
CA ARG A 87 -8.68 7.31 1.35
C ARG A 87 -8.08 8.03 2.56
N ARG A 88 -6.90 7.62 3.03
CA ARG A 88 -6.17 8.36 4.07
C ARG A 88 -5.85 9.78 3.62
N GLN A 89 -5.42 9.96 2.37
CA GLN A 89 -5.22 11.27 1.77
C GLN A 89 -6.54 12.04 1.57
N GLU A 90 -7.65 11.38 1.29
CA GLU A 90 -9.01 11.98 1.27
C GLU A 90 -9.43 12.51 2.64
N THR A 91 -9.05 11.84 3.74
CA THR A 91 -9.46 12.21 5.10
C THR A 91 -8.69 13.36 5.73
N GLN A 92 -7.56 13.80 5.17
CA GLN A 92 -6.83 14.93 5.74
C GLN A 92 -7.60 16.24 5.46
N ARG A 93 -8.38 16.65 6.46
CA ARG A 93 -9.19 17.86 6.44
C ARG A 93 -8.31 19.10 6.43
N ILE A 94 -8.70 20.08 5.63
CA ILE A 94 -8.17 21.44 5.69
C ILE A 94 -9.13 22.23 6.59
N PRO A 95 -8.66 22.83 7.70
CA PRO A 95 -9.52 23.61 8.58
C PRO A 95 -10.23 24.75 7.85
N ALA A 96 -11.46 25.06 8.24
CA ALA A 96 -12.15 26.25 7.75
C ALA A 96 -11.35 27.51 8.11
N GLY A 97 -11.23 28.44 7.16
CA GLY A 97 -10.44 29.66 7.34
C GLY A 97 -8.92 29.47 7.28
N PHE A 98 -8.45 28.33 6.77
CA PHE A 98 -7.02 28.10 6.54
C PHE A 98 -6.41 29.19 5.63
N ASP A 99 -5.32 29.80 6.09
CA ASP A 99 -4.63 30.87 5.35
C ASP A 99 -3.61 30.28 4.37
N TYR A 100 -4.03 30.03 3.14
CA TYR A 100 -3.15 29.58 2.05
C TYR A 100 -2.09 30.63 1.68
N GLY A 101 -2.32 31.92 1.99
CA GLY A 101 -1.39 33.01 1.73
C GLY A 101 -0.07 32.86 2.48
N SER A 102 -0.13 32.26 3.67
CA SER A 102 1.02 32.04 4.55
C SER A 102 1.95 30.90 4.11
N ILE A 103 1.57 30.10 3.12
CA ILE A 103 2.40 29.01 2.61
C ILE A 103 3.55 29.57 1.76
N SER A 104 4.77 29.53 2.29
CA SER A 104 5.98 29.84 1.52
C SER A 104 6.19 28.82 0.40
N GLY A 105 6.60 29.28 -0.78
CA GLY A 105 6.85 28.44 -1.96
C GLY A 105 5.64 28.14 -2.84
N LEU A 106 4.41 28.41 -2.40
CA LEU A 106 3.25 28.38 -3.30
C LEU A 106 3.21 29.65 -4.17
N SER A 107 2.91 29.48 -5.46
CA SER A 107 2.73 30.61 -6.36
C SER A 107 1.51 31.45 -5.97
N ASN A 108 1.54 32.74 -6.29
CA ASN A 108 0.42 33.65 -6.00
C ASN A 108 -0.88 33.20 -6.68
N GLU A 109 -0.79 32.67 -7.90
CA GLU A 109 -1.94 32.11 -8.61
C GLU A 109 -2.56 30.94 -7.85
N LEU A 110 -1.74 30.00 -7.35
CA LEU A 110 -2.24 28.86 -6.60
C LEU A 110 -2.82 29.26 -5.25
N LYS A 111 -2.18 30.21 -4.55
CA LYS A 111 -2.72 30.80 -3.32
C LYS A 111 -4.10 31.39 -3.58
N GLN A 112 -4.27 32.15 -4.65
CA GLN A 112 -5.54 32.75 -5.03
C GLN A 112 -6.59 31.68 -5.37
N LYS A 113 -6.26 30.68 -6.19
CA LYS A 113 -7.17 29.59 -6.55
C LYS A 113 -7.62 28.77 -5.34
N LEU A 114 -6.69 28.45 -4.42
CA LEU A 114 -6.98 27.73 -3.18
C LEU A 114 -7.86 28.55 -2.24
N SER A 115 -7.53 29.83 -2.02
CA SER A 115 -8.32 30.73 -1.19
C SER A 115 -9.73 31.00 -1.75
N GLN A 116 -9.90 30.99 -3.07
CA GLN A 116 -11.22 31.13 -3.71
C GLN A 116 -12.05 29.85 -3.62
N ARG A 117 -11.44 28.68 -3.83
CA ARG A 117 -12.16 27.39 -3.82
C ARG A 117 -12.39 26.83 -2.43
N GLN A 118 -11.59 27.26 -1.44
CA GLN A 118 -11.59 26.79 -0.06
C GLN A 118 -11.81 25.27 0.06
N PRO A 119 -10.89 24.45 -0.48
CA PRO A 119 -11.05 23.00 -0.40
C PRO A 119 -11.07 22.52 1.05
N ASP A 120 -11.97 21.60 1.36
CA ASP A 120 -12.18 21.03 2.70
C ASP A 120 -11.25 19.85 3.00
N SER A 121 -10.48 19.42 2.01
CA SER A 121 -9.63 18.23 2.01
C SER A 121 -8.46 18.38 1.05
N ILE A 122 -7.38 17.66 1.34
CA ILE A 122 -6.21 17.54 0.47
C ILE A 122 -6.59 17.02 -0.92
N LEU A 123 -7.53 16.07 -1.01
CA LEU A 123 -8.02 15.57 -2.29
C LEU A 123 -8.73 16.65 -3.12
N GLN A 124 -9.57 17.47 -2.49
CA GLN A 124 -10.24 18.56 -3.20
C GLN A 124 -9.22 19.61 -3.67
N ALA A 125 -8.21 19.90 -2.86
CA ALA A 125 -7.11 20.79 -3.24
C ALA A 125 -6.32 20.23 -4.44
N SER A 126 -6.07 18.91 -4.50
CA SER A 126 -5.30 18.29 -5.60
C SER A 126 -6.00 18.33 -6.95
N ARG A 127 -7.33 18.52 -6.98
CA ARG A 127 -8.12 18.66 -8.22
C ARG A 127 -8.14 20.09 -8.78
N ILE A 128 -7.52 21.03 -8.08
CA ILE A 128 -7.46 22.42 -8.53
C ILE A 128 -6.45 22.53 -9.67
N GLU A 129 -6.91 23.00 -10.82
CA GLU A 129 -6.06 23.27 -11.98
C GLU A 129 -4.78 24.03 -11.63
N GLY A 130 -3.64 23.47 -12.05
CA GLY A 130 -2.30 24.00 -11.81
C GLY A 130 -1.68 23.54 -10.48
N VAL A 131 -2.42 22.83 -9.63
CA VAL A 131 -1.84 22.21 -8.43
C VAL A 131 -0.94 21.05 -8.85
N THR A 132 0.32 21.15 -8.45
CA THR A 132 1.35 20.15 -8.73
C THR A 132 1.64 19.30 -7.48
N PRO A 133 2.32 18.15 -7.62
CA PRO A 133 2.78 17.38 -6.47
C PRO A 133 3.62 18.21 -5.48
N ALA A 134 4.45 19.14 -5.96
CA ALA A 134 5.24 20.03 -5.11
C ALA A 134 4.36 20.99 -4.29
N ALA A 135 3.32 21.57 -4.90
CA ALA A 135 2.34 22.41 -4.20
C ALA A 135 1.59 21.63 -3.11
N MET A 136 1.24 20.37 -3.39
CA MET A 136 0.61 19.48 -2.40
C MET A 136 1.51 19.18 -1.20
N LEU A 137 2.80 18.96 -1.43
CA LEU A 137 3.77 18.75 -0.35
C LEU A 137 3.89 19.99 0.55
N LEU A 138 3.92 21.19 -0.03
CA LEU A 138 3.96 22.44 0.73
C LEU A 138 2.70 22.63 1.59
N LEU A 139 1.52 22.36 1.04
CA LEU A 139 0.25 22.42 1.76
C LEU A 139 0.21 21.41 2.92
N LEU A 140 0.58 20.15 2.67
CA LEU A 140 0.64 19.09 3.68
C LEU A 140 1.64 19.42 4.80
N ALA A 141 2.81 19.94 4.44
CA ALA A 141 3.83 20.35 5.41
C ALA A 141 3.33 21.51 6.28
N HIS A 142 2.60 22.46 5.70
CA HIS A 142 2.04 23.59 6.44
C HIS A 142 0.92 23.16 7.40
N LEU A 143 0.03 22.25 6.97
CA LEU A 143 -1.04 21.70 7.81
C LEU A 143 -0.55 20.89 9.00
N ARG A 144 0.65 20.30 8.91
CA ARG A 144 1.28 19.52 9.99
C ARG A 144 1.99 20.39 11.02
N LYS A 145 2.23 21.68 10.74
CA LYS A 145 2.82 22.58 11.73
C LYS A 145 1.81 22.74 12.88
N PRO A 146 2.20 22.50 14.14
CA PRO A 146 1.35 22.82 15.27
C PRO A 146 0.97 24.29 15.15
N SER A 147 -0.33 24.57 15.12
CA SER A 147 -0.87 25.92 15.05
C SER A 147 -0.33 26.69 16.25
N GLU A 148 0.72 27.49 16.05
CA GLU A 148 1.09 28.55 16.97
C GLU A 148 -0.09 29.51 16.99
N ARG A 149 -1.00 29.25 17.94
CA ARG A 149 -2.07 30.17 18.31
C ARG A 149 -1.37 31.49 18.61
N ARG A 150 -1.62 32.48 17.75
CA ARG A 150 -1.46 33.90 18.07
C ARG A 150 -2.30 34.15 19.32
N VAL A 151 -1.65 34.12 20.48
CA VAL A 151 -2.18 34.71 21.71
C VAL A 151 -2.00 36.22 21.50
N GLY A 152 -3.14 36.90 21.37
CA GLY A 152 -3.20 38.37 21.44
C GLY A 152 -3.00 38.87 22.86
#